data_AF-A0A3D3Z709-F1
#
_entry.id   AF-A0A3D3Z709-F1
#
_cell.length_a   1.000
_cell.length_b   1.000
_cell.length_c   1.000
_cell.angle_alpha   90.00
_cell.angle_beta   90.00
_cell.angle_gamma   90.00
#
_symmetry.space_group_name_H-M   'P 1'
#
loop_
_entity.id
_entity.type
_entity.pdbx_description
1 polymer ?
#
loop_
_entity_poly.entity_id
_entity_poly.type
_entity_poly.pdbx_seq_one_letter_code
_entity_poly.pdbx_strand_id
1 'polypeptide(L)'
;MTLTENMTLTEKRAGLSLVMAIAIFAYLAGNMIDGLSIPDQDARHIWRTWLFVLGFGTVGEGALSVWASYLRKRGALEDERDEQIVARADRLGLMVGFCAINVMIWQILLQATYPTPAAWTLNIQHLPTLFFVLMAVLFLCHGVKQVMILVLGRLS
;
A
#
# COMPACT_ATOMS: atom_id res chain seq x y z
N MET A 1 19.51 22.74 -13.38
CA MET A 1 19.63 22.07 -12.07
C MET A 1 18.30 21.43 -11.75
N THR A 2 18.20 20.13 -12.02
CA THR A 2 16.95 19.36 -11.90
C THR A 2 16.79 18.89 -10.46
N LEU A 3 15.58 19.03 -9.89
CA LEU A 3 15.16 18.69 -8.51
C LEU A 3 15.55 17.28 -8.00
N THR A 4 16.13 16.42 -8.84
CA THR A 4 16.55 15.05 -8.56
C THR A 4 17.98 14.94 -7.99
N GLU A 5 18.75 16.01 -8.00
CA GLU A 5 20.19 15.98 -7.65
C GLU A 5 20.46 15.89 -6.13
N ASN A 6 19.50 16.29 -5.28
CA ASN A 6 19.66 16.35 -3.82
C ASN A 6 18.88 15.28 -3.01
N MET A 7 18.17 14.36 -3.67
CA MET A 7 17.37 13.35 -2.94
C MET A 7 18.23 12.20 -2.40
N THR A 8 18.04 11.83 -1.14
CA THR A 8 18.75 10.70 -0.51
C THR A 8 18.37 9.36 -1.16
N LEU A 9 19.20 8.33 -0.97
CA LEU A 9 18.91 6.99 -1.51
C LEU A 9 17.56 6.46 -0.97
N THR A 10 17.28 6.75 0.30
CA THR A 10 16.06 6.41 1.02
C THR A 10 14.83 7.04 0.36
N GLU A 11 14.89 8.33 0.03
CA GLU A 11 13.80 9.04 -0.66
C GLU A 11 13.59 8.52 -2.09
N LYS A 12 14.67 8.28 -2.84
CA LYS A 12 14.58 7.74 -4.20
C LYS A 12 13.92 6.36 -4.21
N ARG A 13 14.34 5.50 -3.29
CA ARG A 13 13.72 4.18 -3.10
C ARG A 13 12.25 4.30 -2.71
N ALA A 14 11.91 5.21 -1.79
CA ALA A 14 10.54 5.41 -1.34
C ALA A 14 9.63 5.93 -2.47
N GLY A 15 10.12 6.86 -3.29
CA GLY A 15 9.41 7.35 -4.46
C GLY A 15 9.16 6.26 -5.50
N LEU A 16 10.17 5.46 -5.83
CA LEU A 16 10.03 4.32 -6.74
C LEU A 16 9.08 3.26 -6.20
N SER A 17 9.18 2.92 -4.92
CA SER A 17 8.27 1.99 -4.23
C SER A 17 6.83 2.50 -4.26
N LEU A 18 6.61 3.80 -4.03
CA LEU A 18 5.29 4.42 -4.09
C LEU A 18 4.69 4.35 -5.50
N VAL A 19 5.46 4.68 -6.53
CA VAL A 19 4.99 4.62 -7.94
C VAL A 19 4.62 3.19 -8.31
N MET A 20 5.44 2.20 -7.95
CA MET A 20 5.10 0.79 -8.19
C MET A 20 3.86 0.37 -7.42
N ALA A 21 3.72 0.76 -6.16
CA ALA A 21 2.56 0.44 -5.35
C ALA A 21 1.27 1.03 -5.96
N ILE A 22 1.31 2.28 -6.45
CA ILE A 22 0.20 2.91 -7.15
C ILE A 22 -0.14 2.14 -8.44
N ALA A 23 0.86 1.76 -9.23
CA ALA A 23 0.63 1.01 -10.47
C ALA A 23 0.01 -0.37 -10.22
N ILE A 24 0.52 -1.10 -9.21
CA ILE A 24 -0.02 -2.42 -8.84
C ILE A 24 -1.43 -2.28 -8.26
N PHE A 25 -1.69 -1.24 -7.46
CA PHE A 25 -3.03 -0.97 -6.94
C PHE A 25 -4.00 -0.57 -8.05
N ALA A 26 -3.57 0.24 -9.03
CA ALA A 26 -4.38 0.58 -10.19
C ALA A 26 -4.72 -0.67 -11.03
N TYR A 27 -3.78 -1.60 -11.18
CA TYR A 27 -4.05 -2.90 -11.79
C TYR A 27 -5.07 -3.72 -10.98
N LEU A 28 -4.93 -3.79 -9.65
CA LEU A 28 -5.89 -4.47 -8.78
C LEU A 28 -7.29 -3.86 -8.92
N ALA A 29 -7.39 -2.53 -8.81
CA ALA A 29 -8.65 -1.80 -8.91
C ALA A 29 -9.29 -1.98 -10.29
N GLY A 30 -8.53 -1.88 -11.37
CA GLY A 30 -9.04 -2.09 -12.73
C GLY A 30 -9.48 -3.52 -13.04
N ASN A 31 -9.00 -4.52 -12.29
CA ASN A 31 -9.47 -5.91 -12.43
C ASN A 31 -10.63 -6.24 -11.47
N MET A 32 -10.77 -5.52 -10.35
CA MET A 32 -11.74 -5.84 -9.29
C MET A 32 -12.97 -4.92 -9.27
N ILE A 33 -12.87 -3.69 -9.80
CA ILE A 33 -13.95 -2.70 -9.81
C ILE A 33 -14.52 -2.59 -11.22
N ASP A 34 -15.83 -2.67 -11.33
CA ASP A 34 -16.56 -2.31 -12.54
C ASP A 34 -17.57 -1.21 -12.21
N GLY A 35 -17.39 -0.02 -12.80
CA GLY A 35 -18.13 1.19 -12.43
C GLY A 35 -17.86 1.64 -10.98
N LEU A 36 -18.89 1.54 -10.12
CA LEU A 36 -18.84 1.91 -8.70
C LEU A 36 -19.03 0.69 -7.77
N SER A 37 -19.05 -0.52 -8.32
CA SER A 37 -19.26 -1.76 -7.55
C SER A 37 -18.15 -2.77 -7.79
N ILE A 38 -17.99 -3.67 -6.83
CA ILE A 38 -17.13 -4.84 -6.95
C ILE A 38 -18.07 -6.00 -7.30
N PRO A 39 -18.12 -6.43 -8.58
CA PRO A 39 -19.02 -7.50 -8.98
C PRO A 39 -18.60 -8.84 -8.35
N ASP A 40 -19.53 -9.79 -8.30
CA ASP A 40 -19.18 -11.18 -8.01
C ASP A 40 -18.30 -11.72 -9.13
N GLN A 41 -17.06 -12.07 -8.78
CA GLN A 41 -16.08 -12.59 -9.71
C GLN A 41 -15.77 -14.05 -9.40
N ASP A 42 -15.44 -14.81 -10.44
CA ASP A 42 -14.96 -16.17 -10.30
C ASP A 42 -13.72 -16.22 -9.39
N ALA A 43 -13.71 -17.18 -8.45
CA ALA A 43 -12.59 -17.39 -7.55
C ALA A 43 -11.25 -17.57 -8.29
N ARG A 44 -11.27 -18.16 -9.50
CA ARG A 44 -10.09 -18.29 -10.37
C ARG A 44 -9.55 -16.93 -10.83
N HIS A 45 -10.44 -15.98 -11.15
CA HIS A 45 -10.04 -14.64 -11.55
C HIS A 45 -9.40 -13.89 -10.38
N ILE A 46 -10.05 -13.91 -9.21
CA ILE A 46 -9.53 -13.29 -7.98
C ILE A 46 -8.18 -13.88 -7.61
N TRP A 47 -8.04 -15.21 -7.65
CA TRP A 47 -6.79 -15.91 -7.37
C TRP A 47 -5.66 -15.50 -8.31
N ARG A 48 -5.95 -15.40 -9.61
CA ARG A 48 -4.96 -14.97 -10.62
C ARG A 48 -4.54 -13.52 -10.36
N THR A 49 -5.50 -12.63 -10.14
CA THR A 49 -5.23 -11.21 -9.83
C THR A 49 -4.38 -11.09 -8.56
N TRP A 50 -4.67 -11.87 -7.52
CA TRP A 50 -3.86 -11.94 -6.30
C TRP A 50 -2.43 -12.39 -6.57
N LEU A 51 -2.23 -13.48 -7.34
CA LEU A 51 -0.89 -13.96 -7.70
C LEU A 51 -0.08 -12.91 -8.46
N PHE A 52 -0.72 -12.18 -9.38
CA PHE A 52 -0.06 -11.08 -10.10
C PHE A 52 0.36 -9.97 -9.15
N VAL A 53 -0.54 -9.52 -8.28
CA VAL A 53 -0.24 -8.46 -7.29
C VAL A 53 0.86 -8.89 -6.33
N LEU A 54 0.82 -10.12 -5.83
CA LEU A 54 1.84 -10.67 -4.94
C LEU A 54 3.19 -10.80 -5.65
N GLY A 55 3.19 -11.34 -6.87
CA GLY A 55 4.39 -11.53 -7.67
C GLY A 55 5.06 -10.20 -8.02
N PHE A 56 4.31 -9.24 -8.56
CA PHE A 56 4.85 -7.92 -8.90
C PHE A 56 5.28 -7.13 -7.67
N GLY A 57 4.52 -7.19 -6.57
CA GLY A 57 4.90 -6.51 -5.32
C GLY A 57 6.21 -7.07 -4.75
N THR A 58 6.33 -8.40 -4.69
CA THR A 58 7.52 -9.07 -4.14
C THR A 58 8.75 -8.85 -5.03
N VAL A 59 8.59 -9.02 -6.35
CA VAL A 59 9.69 -8.82 -7.30
C VAL A 59 10.11 -7.35 -7.35
N GLY A 60 9.15 -6.41 -7.32
CA GLY A 60 9.41 -4.98 -7.32
C GLY A 60 10.20 -4.53 -6.08
N GLU A 61 9.72 -4.89 -4.88
CA GLU A 61 10.43 -4.56 -3.64
C GLU A 61 11.78 -5.27 -3.53
N GLY A 62 11.87 -6.52 -3.99
CA GLY A 62 13.12 -7.26 -4.07
C GLY A 62 14.16 -6.57 -4.97
N ALA A 63 13.74 -6.15 -6.17
CA ALA A 63 14.60 -5.43 -7.10
C ALA A 63 15.06 -4.08 -6.52
N LEU A 64 14.17 -3.34 -5.85
CA LEU A 64 14.53 -2.08 -5.18
C LEU A 64 15.51 -2.31 -4.02
N SER A 65 15.33 -3.37 -3.24
CA SER A 65 16.25 -3.72 -2.15
C SER A 65 17.64 -4.06 -2.67
N VAL A 66 17.74 -4.84 -3.76
CA VAL A 66 19.01 -5.17 -4.41
C VAL A 66 19.67 -3.92 -4.98
N TRP A 67 18.90 -3.06 -5.66
CA TRP A 67 19.39 -1.81 -6.23
C TRP A 67 19.91 -0.84 -5.16
N ALA A 68 19.16 -0.67 -4.06
CA ALA A 68 19.59 0.16 -2.94
C ALA A 68 20.87 -0.39 -2.30
N SER A 69 20.95 -1.70 -2.10
CA SER A 69 22.15 -2.36 -1.56
C SER A 69 23.37 -2.16 -2.48
N TYR A 70 23.17 -2.20 -3.79
CA TYR A 70 24.23 -1.94 -4.77
C TYR A 70 24.72 -0.49 -4.72
N LEU A 71 23.83 0.49 -4.59
CA LEU A 71 24.19 1.89 -4.47
C LEU A 71 24.87 2.21 -3.14
N ARG A 72 24.45 1.58 -2.04
CA ARG A 72 25.11 1.70 -0.72
C ARG A 72 26.56 1.24 -0.79
N LYS A 73 26.83 0.11 -1.48
CA LYS A 73 28.21 -0.38 -1.72
C LYS A 73 29.07 0.58 -2.56
N ARG A 74 28.46 1.49 -3.33
CA ARG A 74 29.14 2.52 -4.14
C ARG A 74 29.34 3.84 -3.41
N GLY A 75 29.11 3.89 -2.09
CA GLY A 75 29.36 5.08 -1.27
C GLY A 75 28.16 6.03 -1.17
N ALA A 76 26.94 5.58 -1.50
CA ALA A 76 25.75 6.32 -1.12
C ALA A 76 25.64 6.34 0.41
N LEU A 77 25.78 7.53 1.00
CA LEU A 77 25.67 7.76 2.44
C LEU A 77 24.21 7.58 2.87
N GLU A 78 23.98 6.64 3.78
CA GLU A 78 22.72 6.47 4.51
C GLU A 78 22.99 7.08 5.89
N ASP A 79 22.34 8.20 6.21
CA ASP A 79 22.54 8.95 7.45
C ASP A 79 21.70 8.30 8.58
N GLU A 80 22.17 8.34 9.84
CA GLU A 80 21.41 7.85 11.01
C GLU A 80 20.02 8.52 11.12
N ARG A 81 19.90 9.72 10.54
CA ARG A 81 18.64 10.46 10.39
C ARG A 81 17.60 9.74 9.52
N ASP A 82 18.02 9.08 8.44
CA ASP A 82 17.13 8.35 7.55
C ASP A 82 16.48 7.17 8.28
N GLU A 83 17.21 6.51 9.18
CA GLU A 83 16.69 5.41 9.99
C GLU A 83 15.58 5.89 10.94
N GLN A 84 15.75 7.06 11.55
CA GLN A 84 14.71 7.67 12.39
C GLN A 84 13.47 8.07 11.59
N ILE A 85 13.64 8.57 10.37
CA ILE A 85 12.54 8.91 9.46
C ILE A 85 11.75 7.64 9.10
N VAL A 86 12.45 6.57 8.71
CA VAL A 86 11.82 5.29 8.39
C VAL A 86 11.08 4.72 9.60
N ALA A 87 11.67 4.77 10.79
CA ALA A 87 11.01 4.29 12.01
C ALA A 87 9.73 5.08 12.34
N ARG A 88 9.73 6.41 12.15
CA ARG A 88 8.53 7.24 12.34
C ARG A 88 7.46 6.95 11.29
N ALA A 89 7.85 6.82 10.03
CA ALA A 89 6.94 6.47 8.94
C ALA A 89 6.31 5.09 9.16
N ASP A 90 7.06 4.12 9.69
CA ASP A 90 6.56 2.79 10.00
C ASP A 90 5.50 2.80 11.10
N ARG A 91 5.73 3.55 12.19
CA ARG A 91 4.72 3.72 13.26
C ARG A 91 3.42 4.33 12.73
N LEU A 92 3.50 5.32 11.85
CA LEU A 92 2.32 5.93 11.23
C LEU A 92 1.59 4.94 10.31
N GLY A 93 2.33 4.16 9.51
CA GLY A 93 1.75 3.09 8.69
C GLY A 93 1.00 2.06 9.54
N LEU A 94 1.58 1.63 10.67
CA LEU A 94 0.94 0.72 11.62
C LEU A 94 -0.33 1.34 12.25
N MET A 95 -0.29 2.61 12.62
CA MET A 95 -1.44 3.31 13.19
C MET A 95 -2.59 3.43 12.19
N VAL A 96 -2.29 3.77 10.93
CA VAL A 96 -3.29 3.78 9.84
C VAL A 96 -3.87 2.38 9.63
N GLY A 97 -3.04 1.34 9.60
CA GLY A 97 -3.49 -0.04 9.48
C GLY A 97 -4.40 -0.46 10.64
N PHE A 98 -4.03 -0.10 11.86
CA PHE A 98 -4.87 -0.34 13.04
C PHE A 98 -6.23 0.36 12.92
N CYS A 99 -6.26 1.64 12.54
CA CYS A 99 -7.51 2.37 12.32
C CYS A 99 -8.36 1.73 11.23
N ALA A 100 -7.76 1.35 10.09
CA ALA A 100 -8.47 0.74 8.98
C ALA A 100 -9.08 -0.62 9.35
N ILE A 101 -8.35 -1.47 10.07
CA ILE A 101 -8.85 -2.75 10.58
C ILE A 101 -10.02 -2.52 11.55
N ASN A 102 -9.93 -1.53 12.45
CA ASN A 102 -11.03 -1.20 13.36
C ASN A 102 -12.28 -0.73 12.60
N VAL A 103 -12.12 0.06 11.54
CA VAL A 103 -13.24 0.45 10.67
C VAL A 103 -13.87 -0.78 10.01
N MET A 104 -13.08 -1.74 9.55
CA MET A 104 -13.61 -3.00 8.99
C MET A 104 -14.36 -3.83 10.04
N ILE A 105 -13.80 -3.99 11.24
CA ILE A 105 -14.46 -4.69 12.35
C ILE A 105 -15.81 -4.02 12.66
N TRP A 106 -15.82 -2.69 12.76
CA TRP A 106 -17.04 -1.93 13.00
C TRP A 106 -18.09 -2.13 11.89
N GLN A 107 -17.68 -2.12 10.62
CA GLN A 107 -18.56 -2.40 9.48
C GLN A 107 -19.14 -3.83 9.51
N ILE A 108 -18.34 -4.82 9.91
CA ILE A 108 -18.79 -6.21 10.09
C ILE A 108 -19.82 -6.30 11.22
N LEU A 109 -19.54 -5.69 12.37
CA LEU A 109 -20.44 -5.68 13.53
C LEU A 109 -21.75 -4.97 13.22
N LEU A 110 -21.71 -3.86 12.47
CA LEU A 110 -22.92 -3.17 12.01
C LEU A 110 -23.78 -4.05 11.11
N GLN A 111 -23.18 -4.74 10.14
CA GLN A 111 -23.92 -5.67 9.25
C GLN A 111 -24.51 -6.86 9.99
N ALA A 112 -23.85 -7.33 11.05
CA ALA A 112 -24.39 -8.39 11.91
C ALA A 112 -25.53 -7.91 12.81
N THR A 113 -25.54 -6.63 13.19
CA THR A 113 -26.52 -6.06 14.14
C THR A 113 -27.78 -5.55 13.45
N TYR A 114 -27.66 -5.00 12.23
CA TYR A 114 -28.77 -4.37 11.52
C TYR A 114 -29.24 -5.23 10.33
N PRO A 115 -30.53 -5.59 10.24
CA PRO A 115 -31.07 -6.46 9.19
C PRO A 115 -31.18 -5.79 7.81
N THR A 116 -31.15 -4.45 7.76
CA THR A 116 -31.08 -3.67 6.52
C THR A 116 -29.74 -2.94 6.48
N PRO A 117 -28.79 -3.32 5.61
CA PRO A 117 -27.54 -2.60 5.43
C PRO A 117 -27.85 -1.18 4.96
N ALA A 118 -27.31 -0.17 5.64
CA ALA A 118 -27.47 1.20 5.19
C ALA A 118 -26.68 1.42 3.89
N ALA A 119 -27.12 2.33 3.01
CA ALA A 119 -26.51 2.53 1.68
C ALA A 119 -25.00 2.88 1.69
N TRP A 120 -24.45 3.28 2.85
CA TRP A 120 -23.06 3.64 3.06
C TRP A 120 -22.21 2.50 3.64
N THR A 121 -22.79 1.32 3.88
CA THR A 121 -22.04 0.13 4.32
C THR A 121 -21.51 -0.63 3.12
N LEU A 122 -20.22 -0.98 3.16
CA LEU A 122 -19.64 -1.92 2.21
C LEU A 122 -20.17 -3.32 2.52
N ASN A 123 -20.61 -4.10 1.54
CA ASN A 123 -21.02 -5.48 1.79
C ASN A 123 -19.79 -6.38 1.94
N ILE A 124 -19.20 -6.35 3.14
CA ILE A 124 -17.95 -7.04 3.51
C ILE A 124 -18.18 -8.55 3.66
N GLN A 125 -19.42 -9.01 3.69
CA GLN A 125 -19.76 -10.43 3.69
C GLN A 125 -19.48 -11.10 2.33
N HIS A 126 -19.43 -10.31 1.24
CA HIS A 126 -18.99 -10.83 -0.06
C HIS A 126 -17.47 -10.97 -0.13
N LEU A 127 -17.02 -12.18 -0.48
CA LEU A 127 -15.61 -12.53 -0.58
C LEU A 127 -14.79 -11.59 -1.49
N PRO A 128 -15.26 -11.20 -2.70
CA PRO A 128 -14.51 -10.29 -3.56
C PRO A 128 -14.34 -8.89 -2.95
N THR A 129 -15.38 -8.38 -2.28
CA THR A 129 -15.36 -7.10 -1.57
C THR A 129 -14.40 -7.15 -0.40
N LEU A 130 -14.46 -8.18 0.43
CA LEU A 130 -13.54 -8.37 1.55
C LEU A 130 -12.09 -8.43 1.06
N PHE A 131 -11.82 -9.24 0.03
CA PHE A 131 -10.50 -9.35 -0.56
C PHE A 131 -9.98 -8.00 -1.06
N PHE A 132 -10.79 -7.28 -1.84
CA PHE A 132 -10.40 -5.98 -2.37
C PHE A 132 -10.12 -4.97 -1.26
N VAL A 133 -11.00 -4.88 -0.25
CA VAL A 133 -10.83 -3.94 0.87
C VAL A 133 -9.57 -4.26 1.67
N LEU A 134 -9.30 -5.54 1.98
CA LEU A 134 -8.08 -5.95 2.68
C LEU A 134 -6.83 -5.55 1.89
N MET A 135 -6.82 -5.83 0.58
CA MET A 135 -5.71 -5.44 -0.29
C MET A 135 -5.56 -3.92 -0.34
N ALA A 136 -6.65 -3.17 -0.47
CA ALA A 136 -6.63 -1.71 -0.46
C ALA A 136 -6.04 -1.14 0.84
N VAL A 137 -6.38 -1.73 1.99
CA VAL A 137 -5.80 -1.35 3.29
C VAL A 137 -4.29 -1.60 3.32
N LEU A 138 -3.82 -2.74 2.81
CA LEU A 138 -2.39 -3.04 2.74
C LEU A 138 -1.64 -2.02 1.87
N PHE A 139 -2.18 -1.72 0.68
CA PHE A 139 -1.62 -0.70 -0.21
C PHE A 139 -1.67 0.70 0.39
N LEU A 140 -2.73 1.04 1.13
CA LEU A 140 -2.85 2.31 1.84
C LEU A 140 -1.78 2.44 2.93
N CYS A 141 -1.57 1.41 3.76
CA CYS A 141 -0.55 1.43 4.81
C CYS A 141 0.85 1.60 4.22
N HIS A 142 1.15 0.84 3.16
CA HIS A 142 2.42 0.95 2.45
C HIS A 142 2.58 2.34 1.80
N GLY A 143 1.55 2.83 1.11
CA GLY A 143 1.54 4.14 0.47
C GLY A 143 1.76 5.27 1.48
N VAL A 144 1.06 5.26 2.62
CA VAL A 144 1.26 6.24 3.71
C VAL A 144 2.70 6.20 4.21
N LYS A 145 3.26 5.00 4.44
CA LYS A 145 4.67 4.87 4.84
C LYS A 145 5.61 5.53 3.83
N GLN A 146 5.47 5.23 2.54
CA GLN A 146 6.34 5.82 1.50
C GLN A 146 6.15 7.34 1.36
N VAL A 147 4.91 7.82 1.40
CA VAL A 147 4.60 9.26 1.37
C VAL A 147 5.22 9.95 2.58
N MET A 148 5.12 9.38 3.78
CA MET A 148 5.71 9.95 4.99
C MET A 148 7.24 10.00 4.92
N ILE A 149 7.90 8.98 4.34
CA ILE A 149 9.35 9.02 4.11
C ILE A 149 9.70 10.20 3.18
N LEU A 150 8.95 10.39 2.09
CA LEU A 150 9.17 11.51 1.16
C LEU A 150 8.92 12.89 1.79
N VAL A 151 7.86 13.02 2.60
CA VAL A 151 7.51 14.29 3.25
C VAL A 151 8.52 14.63 4.35
N LEU A 152 8.88 13.67 5.19
CA LEU A 152 9.84 13.87 6.28
C LEU A 152 11.25 14.12 5.76
N GLY A 153 11.66 13.43 4.69
CA GLY A 153 12.96 13.68 4.05
C GLY A 153 13.05 15.08 3.44
N ARG A 154 11.98 15.56 2.78
CA ARG A 154 11.93 16.92 2.21
C ARG A 154 11.85 18.06 3.24
N LEU A 155 11.34 17.79 4.43
CA LEU A 155 11.22 18.79 5.51
C LEU A 155 12.45 18.85 6.41
N SER A 156 13.41 17.94 6.23
CA SER A 156 14.61 17.77 7.07
C SER A 156 15.88 18.26 6.40
#